data_AF-A0A7S2GEI4-F1
#
_entry.id   AF-A0A7S2GEI4-F1
#
_cell.length_a   1.000
_cell.length_b   1.000
_cell.length_c   1.000
_cell.angle_alpha   90.00
_cell.angle_beta   90.00
_cell.angle_gamma   90.00
#
_symmetry.space_group_name_H-M   'P 1'
#
loop_
_entity.id
_entity.type
_entity.pdbx_description
1 polymer ?
#
loop_
_entity_poly.entity_id
_entity_poly.type
_entity_poly.pdbx_seq_one_letter_code
_entity_poly.pdbx_strand_id
1 'polypeptide(L)'
;WEGAVITMDDGGGREPGTPLVQRLSSDKVGLREDGVRFEDWSIFQTNDDQNKAPLDVRRPTEMTRLSSSLQSSVSADWVLSQMLTPPVYHSMTVFTTIYIPQRDHHKTIAHIGHTR
;
A
#
# COMPACT_ATOMS: atom_id res chain seq x y z
N TRP A 1 -7.04 11.27 -11.66
CA TRP A 1 -6.12 10.51 -10.80
C TRP A 1 -6.71 10.49 -9.41
N GLU A 2 -6.90 9.29 -8.86
CA GLU A 2 -7.59 9.09 -7.57
C GLU A 2 -6.60 8.91 -6.41
N GLY A 3 -5.31 8.79 -6.72
CA GLY A 3 -4.21 8.75 -5.77
C GLY A 3 -2.86 8.75 -6.50
N ALA A 4 -1.79 9.11 -5.77
CA ALA A 4 -0.42 9.03 -6.28
C ALA A 4 0.55 8.66 -5.14
N VAL A 5 1.58 7.89 -5.48
CA VAL A 5 2.74 7.65 -4.62
C VAL A 5 3.93 8.38 -5.21
N ILE A 6 4.57 9.19 -4.37
CA ILE A 6 5.76 9.95 -4.70
C ILE A 6 6.88 9.41 -3.82
N THR A 7 7.90 8.81 -4.44
CA THR A 7 9.16 8.48 -3.78
C THR A 7 10.07 9.70 -3.85
N MET A 8 10.57 10.14 -2.70
CA MET A 8 11.51 11.25 -2.55
C MET A 8 12.62 10.82 -1.59
N ASP A 9 13.86 11.17 -1.92
CA ASP A 9 15.00 10.97 -1.04
C ASP A 9 15.01 12.05 0.06
N ASP A 10 15.73 11.82 1.17
CA ASP A 10 15.72 12.68 2.38
C ASP A 10 16.12 14.15 2.13
N GLY A 11 16.63 14.48 0.94
CA GLY A 11 16.96 15.85 0.49
C GLY A 11 15.97 16.50 -0.49
N GLY A 12 14.86 15.85 -0.83
CA GLY A 12 13.87 16.34 -1.81
C GLY A 12 14.34 16.30 -3.28
N GLY A 13 15.58 15.84 -3.51
CA GLY A 13 16.10 15.52 -4.83
C GLY A 13 15.57 14.19 -5.34
N ARG A 14 15.65 13.99 -6.67
CA ARG A 14 15.47 12.68 -7.30
C ARG A 14 16.81 12.29 -7.90
N GLU A 15 17.47 11.32 -7.31
CA GLU A 15 18.70 10.79 -7.87
C GLU A 15 18.46 10.05 -9.20
N PRO A 16 19.48 9.93 -10.07
CA PRO A 16 19.40 9.05 -11.23
C PRO A 16 19.02 7.63 -10.81
N GLY A 17 17.83 7.18 -11.22
CA GLY A 17 17.29 5.86 -10.86
C GLY A 17 16.14 5.89 -9.86
N THR A 18 15.80 7.03 -9.26
CA THR A 18 14.59 7.17 -8.44
C THR A 18 13.35 6.82 -9.29
N PRO A 19 12.44 5.97 -8.80
CA PRO A 19 11.24 5.58 -9.53
C PRO A 19 10.39 6.79 -9.93
N LEU A 20 9.72 6.74 -11.09
CA LEU A 20 8.74 7.76 -11.47
C LEU A 20 7.54 7.75 -10.52
N VAL A 21 6.83 8.89 -10.45
CA VAL A 21 5.59 9.02 -9.68
C VAL A 21 4.60 7.99 -10.17
N GLN A 22 4.12 7.14 -9.26
CA GLN A 22 3.06 6.19 -9.56
C GLN A 22 1.71 6.81 -9.28
N ARG A 23 0.73 6.53 -10.13
CA ARG A 23 -0.61 7.10 -10.05
C ARG A 23 -1.67 6.03 -10.26
N LEU A 24 -2.71 6.09 -9.44
CA LEU A 24 -3.94 5.34 -9.65
C LEU A 24 -4.72 5.97 -10.80
N SER A 25 -4.99 5.16 -11.83
CA SER A 25 -5.82 5.57 -12.96
C SER A 25 -7.00 4.63 -13.10
N SER A 26 -8.18 5.21 -13.25
CA SER A 26 -9.39 4.51 -13.70
C SER A 26 -9.22 3.83 -15.05
N ASP A 27 -8.24 4.26 -15.84
CA ASP A 27 -8.03 3.77 -17.20
C ASP A 27 -7.21 2.46 -17.24
N LYS A 28 -6.62 2.07 -16.10
CA LYS A 28 -5.84 0.84 -15.95
C LYS A 28 -6.71 -0.32 -15.47
N VAL A 29 -7.72 -0.59 -16.27
CA VAL A 29 -8.57 -1.77 -16.15
C VAL A 29 -8.17 -2.71 -17.27
N GLY A 30 -7.76 -3.93 -16.94
CA GLY A 30 -7.37 -4.94 -17.92
C GLY A 30 -8.01 -6.29 -17.64
N LEU A 31 -7.78 -7.24 -18.55
CA LEU A 31 -8.08 -8.66 -18.34
C LEU A 31 -6.76 -9.40 -18.12
N ARG A 32 -6.69 -10.24 -17.10
CA ARG A 32 -5.62 -11.23 -16.95
C ARG A 32 -5.79 -12.31 -18.03
N GLU A 33 -4.76 -13.13 -18.25
CA GLU A 33 -4.79 -14.22 -19.25
C GLU A 33 -5.89 -15.26 -18.99
N ASP A 34 -6.36 -15.39 -17.74
CA ASP A 34 -7.48 -16.23 -17.33
C ASP A 34 -8.87 -15.58 -17.54
N GLY A 35 -8.91 -14.39 -18.15
CA GLY A 35 -10.14 -13.64 -18.39
C GLY A 35 -10.67 -12.86 -17.18
N VAL A 36 -9.95 -12.84 -16.06
CA VAL A 36 -10.36 -12.10 -14.86
C VAL A 36 -10.00 -10.62 -15.03
N ARG A 37 -11.01 -9.75 -14.92
CA ARG A 37 -10.82 -8.30 -14.91
C ARG A 37 -10.02 -7.89 -13.68
N PHE A 38 -8.87 -7.25 -13.90
CA PHE A 38 -8.12 -6.59 -12.84
C PHE A 38 -8.30 -5.08 -12.98
N GLU A 39 -8.48 -4.42 -11.84
CA GLU A 39 -8.51 -2.97 -11.74
C GLU A 39 -7.26 -2.56 -10.96
N ASP A 40 -6.47 -1.62 -11.48
CA ASP A 40 -5.36 -1.02 -10.72
C ASP A 40 -5.94 0.00 -9.73
N TRP A 41 -6.58 -0.52 -8.66
CA TRP A 41 -7.36 0.25 -7.70
C TRP A 41 -6.60 0.59 -6.41
N SER A 42 -5.38 0.07 -6.25
CA SER A 42 -4.56 0.29 -5.04
C SER A 42 -3.08 0.44 -5.36
N ILE A 43 -2.36 1.22 -4.54
CA ILE A 43 -0.89 1.26 -4.55
C ILE A 43 -0.43 0.83 -3.16
N PHE A 44 0.52 -0.10 -3.11
CA PHE A 44 1.14 -0.55 -1.86
C PHE A 44 2.63 -0.25 -1.88
N GLN A 45 3.11 0.58 -0.94
CA GLN A 45 4.49 1.04 -0.85
C GLN A 45 5.10 0.64 0.49
N THR A 46 6.33 0.13 0.44
CA THR A 46 7.17 -0.12 1.63
C THR A 46 8.41 0.79 1.59
N ASN A 47 9.60 0.28 1.92
CA ASN A 47 10.85 1.03 1.84
C ASN A 47 11.62 0.82 0.52
N ASP A 48 11.34 -0.24 -0.24
CA ASP A 48 12.04 -0.46 -1.52
C ASP A 48 11.49 0.43 -2.64
N ASP A 49 12.25 0.56 -3.73
CA ASP A 49 11.76 1.17 -4.97
C ASP A 49 10.69 0.31 -5.66
N GLN A 50 9.61 0.92 -6.16
CA GLN A 50 8.51 0.19 -6.82
C GLN A 50 8.90 -0.50 -8.13
N ASN A 51 9.87 0.06 -8.85
CA ASN A 51 10.31 -0.45 -10.16
C ASN A 51 11.46 -1.46 -10.04
N LYS A 52 11.86 -1.84 -8.82
CA LYS A 52 12.88 -2.84 -8.55
C LYS A 52 12.25 -4.08 -7.93
N ALA A 53 12.98 -5.19 -7.98
CA ALA A 53 12.57 -6.41 -7.30
C ALA A 53 12.44 -6.10 -5.78
N PRO A 54 11.32 -6.50 -5.13
CA PRO A 54 11.15 -6.26 -3.71
C PRO A 54 12.15 -7.10 -2.91
N LEU A 55 12.85 -6.46 -1.98
CA LEU A 55 13.67 -7.11 -0.96
C LEU A 55 12.87 -7.28 0.34
N ASP A 56 11.88 -6.41 0.54
CA ASP A 56 10.96 -6.41 1.66
C ASP A 56 9.73 -7.28 1.38
N VAL A 57 9.63 -8.42 2.10
CA VAL A 57 8.56 -9.40 1.99
C VAL A 57 7.16 -8.83 2.28
N ARG A 58 7.06 -7.68 2.97
CA ARG A 58 5.79 -6.99 3.21
C ARG A 58 5.10 -6.62 1.90
N ARG A 59 5.86 -6.23 0.87
CA ARG A 59 5.31 -5.84 -0.43
C ARG A 59 4.65 -7.00 -1.19
N PRO A 60 5.36 -8.07 -1.59
CA PRO A 60 4.74 -9.13 -2.37
C PRO A 60 3.60 -9.81 -1.60
N THR A 61 3.69 -9.88 -0.26
CA THR A 61 2.62 -10.44 0.56
C THR A 61 1.34 -9.60 0.46
N GLU A 62 1.42 -8.30 0.70
CA GLU A 62 0.23 -7.45 0.70
C GLU A 62 -0.32 -7.21 -0.71
N MET A 63 0.54 -7.09 -1.72
CA MET A 63 0.11 -7.04 -3.11
C MET A 63 -0.66 -8.30 -3.52
N THR A 64 -0.31 -9.47 -2.99
CA THR A 64 -1.07 -10.72 -3.23
C THR A 64 -2.46 -10.64 -2.61
N ARG A 65 -2.59 -10.09 -1.39
CA ARG A 65 -3.89 -9.90 -0.73
C ARG A 65 -4.76 -8.89 -1.46
N LEU A 66 -4.19 -7.75 -1.84
CA LEU A 66 -4.87 -6.70 -2.61
C LEU A 66 -5.32 -7.21 -3.98
N SER A 67 -4.45 -7.88 -4.73
CA SER A 67 -4.79 -8.42 -6.06
C SER A 67 -5.81 -9.56 -6.03
N SER A 68 -5.99 -10.21 -4.88
CA SER A 68 -7.01 -11.23 -4.64
C SER A 68 -8.33 -10.65 -4.12
N SER A 69 -8.37 -9.34 -3.86
CA SER A 69 -9.54 -8.65 -3.31
C SER A 69 -10.21 -7.80 -4.38
N LEU A 70 -11.54 -7.75 -4.35
CA LEU A 70 -12.31 -6.83 -5.19
C LEU A 70 -12.36 -5.46 -4.51
N GLN A 71 -12.20 -4.37 -5.27
CA GLN A 71 -12.31 -3.01 -4.71
C GLN A 71 -13.63 -2.80 -3.95
N SER A 72 -14.73 -3.38 -4.44
CA SER A 72 -16.05 -3.32 -3.80
C SER A 72 -16.14 -4.03 -2.44
N SER A 73 -15.20 -4.93 -2.15
CA SER A 73 -15.13 -5.66 -0.87
C SER A 73 -14.25 -4.96 0.17
N VAL A 74 -13.56 -3.87 -0.20
CA VAL A 74 -12.63 -3.15 0.69
C VAL A 74 -13.37 -2.12 1.53
N SER A 75 -13.12 -2.17 2.83
CA SER A 75 -13.62 -1.23 3.82
C SER A 75 -12.48 -0.68 4.69
N ALA A 76 -12.78 0.34 5.50
CA ALA A 76 -11.84 0.89 6.47
C ALA A 76 -11.29 -0.19 7.41
N ASP A 77 -12.18 -1.03 7.94
CA ASP A 77 -11.83 -2.12 8.85
C ASP A 77 -11.04 -3.22 8.14
N TRP A 78 -11.37 -3.50 6.87
CA TRP A 78 -10.59 -4.43 6.06
C TRP A 78 -9.14 -3.92 5.89
N VAL A 79 -8.95 -2.67 5.48
CA VAL A 79 -7.61 -2.06 5.31
C VAL A 79 -6.84 -2.10 6.64
N LEU A 80 -7.50 -1.71 7.73
CA LEU A 80 -6.89 -1.73 9.05
C LEU A 80 -6.48 -3.15 9.45
N SER A 81 -7.31 -4.17 9.17
CA SER A 81 -7.00 -5.56 9.45
C SER A 81 -5.78 -6.05 8.66
N GLN A 82 -5.63 -5.66 7.38
CA GLN A 82 -4.44 -5.98 6.59
C GLN A 82 -3.18 -5.38 7.19
N MET A 83 -3.24 -4.09 7.58
CA MET A 83 -2.11 -3.38 8.21
C MET A 83 -1.72 -3.93 9.59
N LEU A 84 -2.62 -4.67 10.25
CA LEU A 84 -2.38 -5.35 11.53
C LEU A 84 -1.98 -6.83 11.35
N THR A 85 -1.92 -7.34 10.12
CA THR A 85 -1.60 -8.74 9.84
C THR A 85 -0.12 -8.89 9.47
N PRO A 86 0.62 -9.87 10.04
CA PRO A 86 1.98 -10.17 9.62
C PRO A 86 2.09 -10.48 8.11
N PRO A 87 3.19 -10.12 7.42
CA PRO A 87 4.37 -9.45 7.94
C PRO A 87 4.26 -7.91 7.93
N VAL A 88 3.15 -7.35 7.45
CA VAL A 88 2.94 -5.88 7.40
C VAL A 88 3.02 -5.30 8.81
N TYR A 89 2.34 -5.95 9.75
CA TYR A 89 2.54 -5.73 11.18
C TYR A 89 3.70 -6.57 11.71
N HIS A 90 4.64 -5.92 12.39
CA HIS A 90 5.78 -6.58 13.03
C HIS A 90 6.22 -5.82 14.29
N SER A 91 7.19 -6.35 15.02
CA SER A 91 7.65 -5.81 16.31
C SER A 91 8.26 -4.39 16.25
N MET A 92 8.56 -3.88 15.05
CA MET A 92 9.05 -2.50 14.87
C MET A 92 7.95 -1.54 14.43
N THR A 93 6.71 -2.02 14.22
CA THR A 93 5.57 -1.15 13.90
C THR A 93 5.19 -0.35 15.14
N VAL A 94 5.35 0.98 15.10
CA VAL A 94 5.07 1.87 16.24
C VAL A 94 3.59 2.25 16.33
N PHE A 95 2.95 2.49 15.18
CA PHE A 95 1.52 2.77 15.09
C PHE A 95 0.98 2.35 13.73
N THR A 96 -0.33 2.15 13.65
CA THR A 96 -1.07 1.98 12.40
C THR A 96 -2.11 3.07 12.29
N THR A 97 -2.19 3.75 11.15
CA THR A 97 -3.14 4.83 10.93
C THR A 97 -3.89 4.63 9.62
N ILE A 98 -5.17 5.03 9.60
CA ILE A 98 -6.00 5.05 8.41
C ILE A 98 -6.69 6.41 8.31
N TYR A 99 -6.75 6.95 7.09
CA TYR A 99 -7.43 8.20 6.76
C TYR A 99 -8.43 7.96 5.63
N ILE A 100 -9.64 8.51 5.78
CA ILE A 100 -10.70 8.50 4.76
C ILE A 100 -11.22 9.94 4.63
N PRO A 101 -10.52 10.80 3.86
CA PRO A 101 -10.79 12.24 3.83
C PRO A 101 -12.22 12.59 3.43
N GLN A 102 -12.83 11.86 2.50
CA GLN A 102 -14.21 12.08 2.06
C GLN A 102 -15.24 11.96 3.20
N ARG A 103 -14.92 11.20 4.25
CA ARG A 103 -15.77 10.99 5.42
C ARG A 103 -15.31 11.75 6.65
N ASP A 104 -14.30 12.62 6.51
CA ASP A 104 -13.60 13.27 7.62
C ASP A 104 -13.21 12.27 8.74
N HIS A 105 -12.84 11.05 8.34
CA HIS A 105 -12.56 9.96 9.25
C HIS A 105 -11.06 9.68 9.31
N HIS A 106 -10.52 9.56 10.52
CA HIS A 106 -9.18 9.06 10.76
C HIS A 106 -9.17 8.18 12.00
N LYS A 107 -8.30 7.18 12.03
CA LYS A 107 -8.10 6.31 13.19
C LYS A 107 -6.64 5.92 13.30
N THR A 108 -6.09 6.04 14.49
CA THR A 108 -4.72 5.65 14.81
C THR A 108 -4.71 4.67 15.97
N ILE A 109 -3.99 3.57 15.81
CA ILE A 109 -3.71 2.59 16.86
C ILE A 109 -2.22 2.71 17.19
N ALA A 110 -1.90 3.13 18.40
CA ALA A 110 -0.54 3.09 18.91
C ALA A 110 -0.21 1.67 19.38
N HIS A 111 0.92 1.13 18.93
CA HIS A 111 1.42 -0.17 19.35
C HIS A 111 2.49 0.04 20.40
N ILE A 112 2.07 0.00 21.67
CA ILE A 112 3.02 0.09 22.77
C ILE A 112 3.83 -1.20 22.74
N GLY A 113 5.10 -1.09 22.32
CA GLY A 113 6.01 -2.22 22.30
C GLY A 113 6.11 -2.82 23.70
N HIS A 114 5.98 -4.14 23.80
CA HIS A 114 6.57 -4.85 24.92
C HIS A 114 8.09 -4.71 24.76
N THR A 115 8.67 -3.69 25.39
CA THR A 115 10.08 -3.70 25.76
C THR A 115 10.32 -4.99 26.54
N ARG A 116 10.98 -5.97 25.92
CA ARG A 116 11.66 -7.03 26.66
C ARG A 116 13.01 -6.50 27.11
#